data_AF-M0R401-F1
#
_entry.id   AF-M0R401-F1
#
_cell.length_a   1.000
_cell.length_b   1.000
_cell.length_c   1.000
_cell.angle_alpha   90.00
_cell.angle_beta   90.00
_cell.angle_gamma   90.00
#
_symmetry.space_group_name_H-M   'P 1'
#
loop_
_entity.id
_entity.type
_entity.pdbx_description
1 polymer ?
#
loop_
_entity_poly.entity_id
_entity_poly.type
_entity_poly.pdbx_seq_one_letter_code
_entity_poly.pdbx_strand_id
1 'polypeptide(L)'
;MSWARSHLCSALSLAAVSARGATMEGAAYRWLSAWPAPQEPSMEYQDAVRTLNTLQTNASCLEEVKRQRSDPQAQLEAMEVYLARSGLQVEDLNQLKIIHVTGTKGKGSTCAFTERILRNYGLKTGFFSSPHLVQVRERIRINGKPISPELFTKYFWHLYQQLEEFKDDSHISMPSYFRFLTLMAFHVFLQEKVDLAVVEVGIGGAFDCTNIIRKPVVCGVSSLGIDHTSLLGDTVEKIAWQKGGIFKPGVPAFTVLQPEGPLAVLRDRAQQISCPLYLCPPLEALEQVGLPLSLGLEGEHQRHNAALALQLARCWLEQQNYHDIQELKASKPSIRWQLPLAPVFRPTPHMRRGLRDTEWPGRTQVLQRGPVTWYLDGAHTTSSVQACVHWYCQSLERSRRTDGGHEVHILLFNSTGDRDSAALLKLLQPCHFDYAVFCPNVTEISSIGNADQQNFTVTLDQVLLRCLQHQKHWNCLAEKQASSNLWGSCGPESARPGSLLLAPHPPQPTSTSSLVFSCISHALQWISQGRDPIFQPESPPRNLLNHPTANSGASILREAAAIHVLVTGSLHLVGGALRLLDPSMSQ
;
A
#
# COMPACT_ATOMS: atom_id res chain seq x y z
N MET A 1 7.35 -63.31 -21.41
CA MET A 1 6.20 -64.18 -21.71
C MET A 1 5.61 -64.68 -20.41
N SER A 2 4.31 -64.48 -20.26
CA SER A 2 3.42 -64.96 -19.20
C SER A 2 3.47 -66.48 -19.04
N TRP A 3 3.65 -66.97 -17.80
CA TRP A 3 3.17 -68.25 -17.27
C TRP A 3 2.89 -68.02 -15.76
N ALA A 4 1.63 -67.99 -15.33
CA ALA A 4 0.84 -69.13 -14.85
C ALA A 4 1.13 -69.54 -13.38
N ARG A 5 0.04 -69.80 -12.65
CA ARG A 5 -0.14 -70.36 -11.27
C ARG A 5 -0.47 -69.29 -10.22
N SER A 6 -1.72 -69.15 -9.74
CA SER A 6 -2.62 -70.05 -9.00
C SER A 6 -2.29 -70.20 -7.50
N HIS A 7 -3.30 -69.88 -6.68
CA HIS A 7 -3.59 -70.32 -5.31
C HIS A 7 -2.88 -69.68 -4.09
N LEU A 8 -3.67 -68.86 -3.38
CA LEU A 8 -4.14 -69.03 -1.98
C LEU A 8 -3.15 -69.41 -0.85
N CYS A 9 -3.27 -68.59 0.20
CA CYS A 9 -3.07 -68.88 1.63
C CYS A 9 -1.65 -69.01 2.19
N SER A 10 -1.20 -67.94 2.85
CA SER A 10 -0.62 -68.06 4.20
C SER A 10 -0.70 -66.71 4.93
N ALA A 11 -1.65 -66.62 5.85
CA ALA A 11 -1.60 -65.67 6.96
C ALA A 11 -0.53 -66.10 7.97
N LEU A 12 -0.16 -65.15 8.84
CA LEU A 12 0.68 -65.26 10.05
C LEU A 12 2.17 -64.99 9.85
N SER A 13 2.56 -63.76 10.22
CA SER A 13 3.76 -63.50 11.02
C SER A 13 3.64 -62.12 11.67
N LEU A 14 3.04 -62.09 12.85
CA LEU A 14 3.22 -61.03 13.85
C LEU A 14 4.70 -61.01 14.26
N ALA A 15 5.39 -59.91 14.01
CA ALA A 15 6.67 -59.61 14.64
C ALA A 15 6.62 -58.19 15.22
N ALA A 16 6.09 -58.09 16.44
CA ALA A 16 6.34 -56.98 17.33
C ALA A 16 7.71 -57.19 17.97
N VAL A 17 8.72 -56.41 17.60
CA VAL A 17 9.97 -56.26 18.36
C VAL A 17 10.32 -54.78 18.45
N SER A 18 9.97 -54.24 19.62
CA SER A 18 10.79 -53.39 20.51
C SER A 18 11.66 -52.28 19.93
N ALA A 19 11.33 -51.08 20.39
CA ALA A 19 12.18 -49.90 20.46
C ALA A 19 13.54 -50.18 21.14
N ARG A 20 14.63 -49.89 20.43
CA ARG A 20 15.91 -49.46 21.01
C ARG A 20 16.63 -48.57 20.00
N GLY A 21 17.11 -47.44 20.51
CA GLY A 21 17.53 -46.28 19.74
C GLY A 21 18.70 -46.55 18.79
N ALA A 22 18.67 -45.83 17.68
CA ALA A 22 19.81 -45.55 16.85
C ALA A 22 19.84 -44.04 16.61
N THR A 23 20.68 -43.38 17.40
CA THR A 23 21.51 -42.21 17.09
C THR A 23 21.13 -41.35 15.87
N MET A 24 20.89 -40.07 16.16
CA MET A 24 20.96 -38.94 15.24
C MET A 24 22.31 -38.90 14.51
N GLU A 25 22.34 -39.28 13.24
CA GLU A 25 23.36 -38.81 12.29
C GLU A 25 22.71 -38.63 10.92
N GLY A 26 22.77 -37.41 10.39
CA GLY A 26 22.25 -37.10 9.05
C GLY A 26 21.41 -35.84 8.93
N ALA A 27 21.62 -34.81 9.75
CA ALA A 27 21.23 -33.45 9.36
C ALA A 27 22.16 -33.00 8.23
N ALA A 28 21.89 -33.47 7.01
CA ALA A 28 22.55 -33.01 5.80
C ALA A 28 22.20 -31.53 5.63
N TYR A 29 23.12 -30.65 6.01
CA TYR A 29 23.12 -29.25 5.63
C TYR A 29 23.14 -29.19 4.09
N ARG A 30 21.95 -29.15 3.47
CA ARG A 30 21.81 -28.76 2.06
C ARG A 30 22.27 -27.32 1.99
N TRP A 31 23.47 -27.15 1.43
CA TRP A 31 24.05 -25.85 1.13
C TRP A 31 23.03 -25.04 0.33
N LEU A 32 22.66 -23.85 0.83
CA LEU A 32 21.99 -22.78 0.07
C LEU A 32 22.96 -22.20 -0.98
N SER A 33 23.57 -23.06 -1.79
CA SER A 33 24.52 -22.67 -2.83
C SER A 33 23.74 -22.28 -4.09
N ALA A 34 23.42 -21.00 -4.19
CA ALA A 34 22.91 -20.41 -5.42
C ALA A 34 24.05 -20.34 -6.45
N TRP A 35 24.17 -21.34 -7.31
CA TRP A 35 24.81 -21.09 -8.61
C TRP A 35 23.90 -20.14 -9.40
N PRO A 36 24.45 -19.05 -9.96
CA PRO A 36 23.67 -18.24 -10.90
C PRO A 36 23.24 -19.15 -12.05
N ALA A 37 21.94 -19.15 -12.35
CA ALA A 37 21.43 -19.79 -13.57
C ALA A 37 22.20 -19.24 -14.78
N PRO A 38 22.56 -20.08 -15.77
CA PRO A 38 23.13 -19.59 -17.02
C PRO A 38 22.19 -18.52 -17.60
N GLN A 39 22.69 -17.30 -17.81
CA GLN A 39 21.92 -16.24 -18.44
C GLN A 39 21.72 -16.59 -19.92
N GLU A 40 20.55 -17.12 -20.27
CA GLU A 40 20.15 -17.16 -21.68
C GLU A 40 19.82 -15.73 -22.16
N PRO A 41 20.01 -15.41 -23.46
CA PRO A 41 19.73 -14.08 -24.01
C PRO A 41 18.30 -13.56 -23.78
N SER A 42 17.35 -14.45 -23.42
CA SER A 42 15.93 -14.15 -23.16
C SER A 42 15.58 -13.96 -21.67
N MET A 43 16.56 -13.72 -20.80
CA MET A 43 16.37 -13.60 -19.36
C MET A 43 16.61 -12.17 -18.83
N GLU A 44 16.23 -11.15 -19.59
CA GLU A 44 16.36 -9.75 -19.13
C GLU A 44 15.27 -9.36 -18.10
N TYR A 45 15.46 -8.20 -17.44
CA TYR A 45 14.50 -7.67 -16.46
C TYR A 45 13.09 -7.54 -17.03
N GLN A 46 12.94 -7.01 -18.25
CA GLN A 46 11.62 -6.83 -18.87
C GLN A 46 10.93 -8.18 -19.14
N ASP A 47 11.69 -9.23 -19.45
CA ASP A 47 11.14 -10.58 -19.66
C ASP A 47 10.71 -11.21 -18.33
N ALA A 48 11.48 -10.97 -17.26
CA ALA A 48 11.08 -11.35 -15.91
C ALA A 48 9.75 -10.68 -15.50
N VAL A 49 9.59 -9.38 -15.75
CA VAL A 49 8.34 -8.66 -15.44
C VAL A 49 7.18 -9.12 -16.32
N ARG A 50 7.37 -9.34 -17.64
CA ARG A 50 6.33 -9.90 -18.51
C ARG A 50 5.89 -11.28 -18.07
N THR A 51 6.84 -12.14 -17.71
CA THR A 51 6.57 -13.49 -17.21
C THR A 51 5.82 -13.41 -15.87
N LEU A 52 6.26 -12.55 -14.96
CA LEU A 52 5.53 -12.29 -13.70
C LEU A 52 4.10 -11.82 -13.95
N ASN A 53 3.86 -10.98 -14.96
CA ASN A 53 2.52 -10.50 -15.29
C ASN A 53 1.58 -11.63 -15.75
N THR A 54 2.09 -12.73 -16.29
CA THR A 54 1.26 -13.92 -16.59
C THR A 54 0.66 -14.57 -15.33
N LEU A 55 1.23 -14.28 -14.15
CA LEU A 55 0.70 -14.73 -12.86
C LEU A 55 -0.40 -13.81 -12.30
N GLN A 56 -0.74 -12.70 -12.99
CA GLN A 56 -1.89 -11.88 -12.64
C GLN A 56 -3.18 -12.67 -12.91
N THR A 57 -4.15 -12.60 -12.01
CA THR A 57 -5.46 -13.20 -12.24
C THR A 57 -6.22 -12.33 -13.25
N ASN A 58 -6.51 -12.87 -14.44
CA ASN A 58 -7.26 -12.15 -15.47
C ASN A 58 -8.67 -11.80 -15.00
N ALA A 59 -9.25 -10.74 -15.56
CA ALA A 59 -10.58 -10.22 -15.22
C ALA A 59 -11.68 -11.31 -15.20
N SER A 60 -11.69 -12.22 -16.19
CA SER A 60 -12.64 -13.33 -16.27
C SER A 60 -12.48 -14.34 -15.14
N CYS A 61 -11.24 -14.74 -14.86
CA CYS A 61 -10.89 -15.66 -13.77
C CYS A 61 -11.23 -15.05 -12.39
N LEU A 62 -11.04 -13.74 -12.20
CA LEU A 62 -11.46 -13.05 -10.97
C LEU A 62 -12.98 -13.13 -10.75
N GLU A 63 -13.80 -12.97 -11.79
CA GLU A 63 -15.26 -13.10 -11.68
C GLU A 63 -15.70 -14.55 -11.40
N GLU A 64 -15.01 -15.53 -11.95
CA GLU A 64 -15.24 -16.96 -11.63
C GLU A 64 -14.82 -17.30 -10.18
N VAL A 65 -13.66 -16.82 -9.72
CA VAL A 65 -13.18 -17.02 -8.34
C VAL A 65 -14.06 -16.27 -7.32
N LYS A 66 -14.57 -15.08 -7.65
CA LYS A 66 -15.58 -14.40 -6.81
C LYS A 66 -16.84 -15.26 -6.61
N ARG A 67 -17.21 -16.07 -7.60
CA ARG A 67 -18.35 -17.00 -7.54
C ARG A 67 -18.01 -18.29 -6.79
N GLN A 68 -16.79 -18.81 -6.97
CA GLN A 68 -16.31 -20.01 -6.29
C GLN A 68 -15.49 -19.61 -5.06
N ARG A 69 -16.13 -19.53 -3.88
CA ARG A 69 -15.41 -19.31 -2.62
C ARG A 69 -14.43 -20.46 -2.37
N SER A 70 -13.18 -20.31 -2.80
CA SER A 70 -12.10 -21.20 -2.39
C SER A 70 -11.89 -21.08 -0.88
N ASP A 71 -11.55 -22.18 -0.22
CA ASP A 71 -11.26 -22.18 1.22
C ASP A 71 -10.05 -21.27 1.54
N PRO A 72 -10.23 -20.19 2.34
CA PRO A 72 -9.12 -19.32 2.73
C PRO A 72 -8.00 -20.04 3.50
N GLN A 73 -8.32 -21.11 4.22
CA GLN A 73 -7.32 -21.88 4.97
C GLN A 73 -6.44 -22.69 4.00
N ALA A 74 -7.04 -23.42 3.06
CA ALA A 74 -6.30 -24.09 1.98
C ALA A 74 -5.40 -23.14 1.18
N GLN A 75 -5.79 -21.86 1.01
CA GLN A 75 -4.96 -20.87 0.35
C GLN A 75 -3.68 -20.50 1.14
N LEU A 76 -3.76 -20.48 2.47
CA LEU A 76 -2.60 -20.24 3.33
C LEU A 76 -1.70 -21.47 3.39
N GLU A 77 -2.28 -22.67 3.44
CA GLU A 77 -1.55 -23.94 3.38
C GLU A 77 -0.80 -24.10 2.05
N ALA A 78 -1.41 -23.67 0.94
CA ALA A 78 -0.73 -23.63 -0.36
C ALA A 78 0.53 -22.76 -0.34
N MET A 79 0.59 -21.68 0.47
CA MET A 79 1.80 -20.88 0.60
C MET A 79 2.95 -21.63 1.26
N GLU A 80 2.67 -22.52 2.20
CA GLU A 80 3.70 -23.37 2.82
C GLU A 80 4.23 -24.39 1.81
N VAL A 81 3.35 -24.96 0.98
CA VAL A 81 3.74 -25.83 -0.13
C VAL A 81 4.62 -25.08 -1.14
N TYR A 82 4.24 -23.86 -1.55
CA TYR A 82 5.08 -23.05 -2.44
C TYR A 82 6.42 -22.68 -1.82
N LEU A 83 6.46 -22.37 -0.51
CA LEU A 83 7.70 -22.08 0.19
C LEU A 83 8.63 -23.30 0.20
N ALA A 84 8.10 -24.47 0.54
CA ALA A 84 8.82 -25.74 0.51
C ALA A 84 9.37 -26.06 -0.89
N ARG A 85 8.53 -25.92 -1.94
CA ARG A 85 8.93 -26.09 -3.35
C ARG A 85 9.99 -25.10 -3.80
N SER A 86 10.02 -23.91 -3.21
CA SER A 86 11.07 -22.92 -3.47
C SER A 86 12.40 -23.21 -2.75
N GLY A 87 12.49 -24.28 -1.96
CA GLY A 87 13.69 -24.68 -1.23
C GLY A 87 13.85 -24.08 0.17
N LEU A 88 12.81 -23.43 0.71
CA LEU A 88 12.80 -22.86 2.07
C LEU A 88 11.78 -23.58 2.96
N GLN A 89 12.05 -23.63 4.26
CA GLN A 89 11.08 -24.04 5.27
C GLN A 89 10.46 -22.82 5.95
N VAL A 90 9.29 -23.00 6.56
CA VAL A 90 8.60 -21.92 7.28
C VAL A 90 9.45 -21.39 8.43
N GLU A 91 10.23 -22.26 9.07
CA GLU A 91 11.14 -21.93 10.16
C GLU A 91 12.28 -21.02 9.73
N ASP A 92 12.71 -21.08 8.47
CA ASP A 92 13.78 -20.23 7.93
C ASP A 92 13.41 -18.75 8.00
N LEU A 93 12.11 -18.43 7.87
CA LEU A 93 11.61 -17.06 7.94
C LEU A 93 11.85 -16.41 9.32
N ASN A 94 12.04 -17.20 10.38
CA ASN A 94 12.33 -16.67 11.71
C ASN A 94 13.70 -15.94 11.76
N GLN A 95 14.62 -16.28 10.85
CA GLN A 95 15.91 -15.60 10.73
C GLN A 95 15.77 -14.12 10.32
N LEU A 96 14.65 -13.76 9.66
CA LEU A 96 14.37 -12.41 9.19
C LEU A 96 13.86 -11.46 10.29
N LYS A 97 13.72 -11.91 11.54
CA LYS A 97 13.33 -11.08 12.70
C LYS A 97 12.18 -10.11 12.38
N ILE A 98 11.09 -10.66 11.85
CA ILE A 98 10.10 -9.90 11.08
C ILE A 98 9.29 -8.94 11.97
N ILE A 99 9.04 -7.74 11.45
CA ILE A 99 7.97 -6.84 11.91
C ILE A 99 6.79 -6.97 10.94
N HIS A 100 5.64 -7.45 11.40
CA HIS A 100 4.49 -7.76 10.53
C HIS A 100 3.37 -6.74 10.73
N VAL A 101 3.01 -5.99 9.69
CA VAL A 101 2.09 -4.84 9.82
C VAL A 101 0.88 -5.00 8.91
N THR A 102 -0.31 -4.91 9.51
CA THR A 102 -1.59 -4.83 8.80
C THR A 102 -2.32 -3.55 9.14
N GLY A 103 -3.46 -3.34 8.47
CA GLY A 103 -4.38 -2.24 8.69
C GLY A 103 -5.18 -1.96 7.43
N THR A 104 -6.23 -1.16 7.54
CA THR A 104 -6.96 -0.69 6.36
C THR A 104 -6.25 0.51 5.76
N LYS A 105 -5.82 1.46 6.60
CA LYS A 105 -5.08 2.67 6.20
C LYS A 105 -3.86 2.88 7.07
N GLY A 106 -2.81 3.46 6.48
CA GLY A 106 -1.57 3.76 7.17
C GLY A 106 -0.54 2.63 7.23
N LYS A 107 -0.87 1.38 6.87
CA LYS A 107 0.08 0.25 6.99
C LYS A 107 1.39 0.47 6.24
N GLY A 108 1.34 0.89 4.97
CA GLY A 108 2.56 1.22 4.20
C GLY A 108 3.35 2.38 4.78
N SER A 109 2.68 3.43 5.29
CA SER A 109 3.34 4.55 5.98
C SER A 109 3.98 4.13 7.30
N THR A 110 3.29 3.30 8.10
CA THR A 110 3.85 2.70 9.32
C THR A 110 5.07 1.87 8.99
N CYS A 111 5.02 1.01 7.96
CA CYS A 111 6.18 0.24 7.52
C CYS A 111 7.33 1.14 7.07
N ALA A 112 7.06 2.20 6.30
CA ALA A 112 8.08 3.15 5.85
C ALA A 112 8.75 3.87 7.02
N PHE A 113 7.98 4.34 8.01
CA PHE A 113 8.53 4.92 9.23
C PHE A 113 9.37 3.90 10.02
N THR A 114 8.85 2.69 10.24
CA THR A 114 9.55 1.64 11.00
C THR A 114 10.86 1.23 10.32
N GLU A 115 10.83 1.00 9.01
CA GLU A 115 12.02 0.68 8.20
C GLU A 115 13.05 1.80 8.31
N ARG A 116 12.65 3.06 8.12
CA ARG A 116 13.57 4.19 8.15
C ARG A 116 14.18 4.41 9.53
N ILE A 117 13.40 4.24 10.59
CA ILE A 117 13.89 4.30 11.97
C ILE A 117 14.96 3.23 12.19
N LEU A 118 14.66 1.96 11.90
CA LEU A 118 15.59 0.86 12.17
C LEU A 118 16.84 0.92 11.29
N ARG A 119 16.72 1.34 10.04
CA ARG A 119 17.87 1.61 9.19
C ARG A 119 18.78 2.72 9.72
N ASN A 120 18.22 3.74 10.39
CA ASN A 120 19.02 4.78 11.03
C ASN A 120 19.84 4.28 12.24
N TYR A 121 19.56 3.07 12.74
CA TYR A 121 20.40 2.36 13.71
C TYR A 121 21.56 1.58 13.06
N GLY A 122 21.74 1.70 11.73
CA GLY A 122 22.80 1.02 10.97
C GLY A 122 22.43 -0.41 10.55
N LEU A 123 21.20 -0.85 10.79
CA LEU A 123 20.70 -2.18 10.43
C LEU A 123 20.47 -2.27 8.92
N LYS A 124 20.81 -3.42 8.33
CA LYS A 124 20.43 -3.80 6.97
C LYS A 124 18.96 -4.23 6.98
N THR A 125 18.09 -3.41 6.39
CA THR A 125 16.64 -3.61 6.43
C THR A 125 16.12 -4.22 5.13
N GLY A 126 15.24 -5.21 5.24
CA GLY A 126 14.33 -5.63 4.18
C GLY A 126 12.96 -4.98 4.37
N PHE A 127 12.29 -4.58 3.28
CA PHE A 127 10.93 -4.07 3.34
C PHE A 127 10.09 -4.62 2.17
N PHE A 128 9.03 -5.36 2.51
CA PHE A 128 8.03 -5.85 1.56
C PHE A 128 6.74 -5.02 1.63
N SER A 129 6.27 -4.53 0.47
CA SER A 129 5.08 -3.66 0.37
C SER A 129 4.21 -3.96 -0.86
N SER A 130 2.96 -3.47 -0.86
CA SER A 130 2.11 -3.55 -2.05
C SER A 130 0.95 -2.52 -2.08
N PRO A 131 0.48 -2.13 -3.29
CA PRO A 131 1.12 -2.34 -4.59
C PRO A 131 2.31 -1.39 -4.79
N HIS A 132 3.09 -1.60 -5.85
CA HIS A 132 4.10 -0.60 -6.28
C HIS A 132 3.42 0.61 -6.92
N LEU A 133 4.12 1.74 -7.00
CA LEU A 133 3.68 2.96 -7.68
C LEU A 133 4.09 2.98 -9.15
N VAL A 134 5.39 2.82 -9.41
CA VAL A 134 5.98 2.95 -10.75
C VAL A 134 6.47 1.59 -11.26
N GLN A 135 7.21 0.86 -10.42
CA GLN A 135 7.88 -0.38 -10.82
C GLN A 135 7.83 -1.49 -9.77
N VAL A 136 7.77 -2.75 -10.21
CA VAL A 136 7.56 -3.92 -9.36
C VAL A 136 8.64 -4.12 -8.30
N ARG A 137 9.87 -3.70 -8.61
CA ARG A 137 11.00 -3.73 -7.67
C ARG A 137 10.73 -2.93 -6.40
N GLU A 138 9.88 -1.91 -6.43
CA GLU A 138 9.51 -1.14 -5.23
C GLU A 138 8.87 -1.98 -4.13
N ARG A 139 8.28 -3.12 -4.48
CA ARG A 139 7.65 -4.05 -3.53
C ARG A 139 8.68 -4.77 -2.67
N ILE A 140 9.95 -4.85 -3.10
CA ILE A 140 11.03 -5.49 -2.37
C ILE A 140 12.18 -4.50 -2.25
N ARG A 141 12.37 -3.94 -1.06
CA ARG A 141 13.40 -2.95 -0.79
C ARG A 141 14.45 -3.50 0.15
N ILE A 142 15.70 -3.15 -0.12
CA ILE A 142 16.80 -3.31 0.82
C ILE A 142 17.36 -1.93 1.14
N ASN A 143 17.51 -1.63 2.42
CA ASN A 143 18.00 -0.34 2.90
C ASN A 143 17.20 0.87 2.36
N GLY A 144 15.87 0.73 2.31
CA GLY A 144 14.93 1.74 1.80
C GLY A 144 14.90 1.90 0.28
N LYS A 145 15.79 1.23 -0.46
CA LYS A 145 15.88 1.30 -1.92
C LYS A 145 15.25 0.07 -2.58
N PRO A 146 14.49 0.21 -3.67
CA PRO A 146 14.10 -0.94 -4.50
C PRO A 146 15.33 -1.78 -4.87
N ILE A 147 15.20 -3.10 -4.90
CA ILE A 147 16.28 -3.96 -5.43
C ILE A 147 16.59 -3.60 -6.88
N SER A 148 17.84 -3.84 -7.32
CA SER A 148 18.25 -3.51 -8.69
C SER A 148 17.57 -4.41 -9.73
N PRO A 149 17.52 -4.02 -11.02
CA PRO A 149 17.03 -4.88 -12.09
C PRO A 149 17.74 -6.23 -12.15
N GLU A 150 19.05 -6.25 -11.90
CA GLU A 150 19.87 -7.48 -11.93
C GLU A 150 19.50 -8.41 -10.78
N LEU A 151 19.37 -7.87 -9.55
CA LEU A 151 18.94 -8.66 -8.39
C LEU A 151 17.52 -9.19 -8.59
N PHE A 152 16.60 -8.34 -9.06
CA PHE A 152 15.24 -8.77 -9.35
C PHE A 152 15.22 -9.92 -10.36
N THR A 153 15.94 -9.76 -11.46
CA THR A 153 16.02 -10.75 -12.55
C THR A 153 16.60 -12.07 -12.05
N LYS A 154 17.70 -12.02 -11.29
CA LYS A 154 18.34 -13.18 -10.67
C LYS A 154 17.36 -13.96 -9.78
N TYR A 155 16.73 -13.28 -8.82
CA TYR A 155 15.83 -13.94 -7.87
C TYR A 155 14.51 -14.38 -8.51
N PHE A 156 13.99 -13.61 -9.48
CA PHE A 156 12.80 -13.97 -10.23
C PHE A 156 13.00 -15.29 -10.97
N TRP A 157 14.03 -15.38 -11.82
CA TRP A 157 14.23 -16.57 -12.64
C TRP A 157 14.62 -17.78 -11.81
N HIS A 158 15.45 -17.59 -10.77
CA HIS A 158 15.76 -18.66 -9.82
C HIS A 158 14.49 -19.21 -9.19
N LEU A 159 13.64 -18.36 -8.61
CA LEU A 159 12.40 -18.80 -7.97
C LEU A 159 11.41 -19.42 -8.97
N TYR A 160 11.26 -18.80 -10.14
CA TYR A 160 10.34 -19.27 -11.18
C TYR A 160 10.72 -20.68 -11.65
N GLN A 161 12.00 -20.91 -11.96
CA GLN A 161 12.50 -22.21 -12.41
C GLN A 161 12.40 -23.26 -11.30
N GLN A 162 12.76 -22.92 -10.06
CA GLN A 162 12.62 -23.84 -8.93
C GLN A 162 11.16 -24.26 -8.71
N LEU A 163 10.21 -23.31 -8.75
CA LEU A 163 8.80 -23.63 -8.61
C LEU A 163 8.28 -24.47 -9.79
N GLU A 164 8.76 -24.25 -11.01
CA GLU A 164 8.37 -25.01 -12.20
C GLU A 164 8.93 -26.44 -12.20
N GLU A 165 10.20 -26.61 -11.84
CA GLU A 165 10.90 -27.91 -11.79
C GLU A 165 10.31 -28.83 -10.71
N PHE A 166 10.05 -28.30 -9.52
CA PHE A 166 9.45 -29.05 -8.42
C PHE A 166 7.92 -28.94 -8.41
N LYS A 167 7.29 -28.97 -9.59
CA LYS A 167 5.83 -29.20 -9.68
C LYS A 167 5.52 -30.64 -9.28
N ASP A 168 4.99 -30.80 -8.08
CA ASP A 168 4.46 -32.10 -7.62
C ASP A 168 3.33 -32.59 -8.56
N ASP A 169 3.08 -33.91 -8.56
CA ASP A 169 1.95 -34.55 -9.27
C ASP A 169 0.56 -34.02 -8.83
N SER A 170 0.51 -33.19 -7.77
CA SER A 170 -0.71 -32.61 -7.19
C SER A 170 -1.41 -31.55 -8.05
N HIS A 171 -0.98 -31.32 -9.29
CA HIS A 171 -1.54 -30.32 -10.22
C HIS A 171 -1.56 -28.86 -9.68
N ILE A 172 -0.83 -28.55 -8.61
CA ILE A 172 -0.78 -27.19 -8.05
C ILE A 172 0.02 -26.29 -9.01
N SER A 173 -0.71 -25.38 -9.68
CA SER A 173 -0.18 -24.40 -10.63
C SER A 173 0.83 -23.43 -10.00
N MET A 174 1.42 -22.55 -10.81
CA MET A 174 2.25 -21.46 -10.30
C MET A 174 1.49 -20.59 -9.27
N PRO A 175 2.17 -20.05 -8.24
CA PRO A 175 1.56 -19.11 -7.31
C PRO A 175 1.13 -17.84 -8.04
N SER A 176 0.02 -17.26 -7.62
CA SER A 176 -0.46 -15.99 -8.17
C SER A 176 0.53 -14.84 -7.90
N TYR A 177 0.40 -13.75 -8.67
CA TYR A 177 1.30 -12.60 -8.66
C TYR A 177 1.76 -12.14 -7.27
N PHE A 178 0.83 -11.93 -6.33
CA PHE A 178 1.17 -11.47 -4.98
C PHE A 178 1.90 -12.56 -4.18
N ARG A 179 1.46 -13.82 -4.27
CA ARG A 179 2.09 -14.96 -3.61
C ARG A 179 3.53 -15.17 -4.09
N PHE A 180 3.73 -15.13 -5.41
CA PHE A 180 5.06 -15.24 -6.01
C PHE A 180 6.00 -14.15 -5.49
N LEU A 181 5.56 -12.89 -5.47
CA LEU A 181 6.37 -11.78 -4.97
C LEU A 181 6.64 -11.86 -3.46
N THR A 182 5.69 -12.37 -2.67
CA THR A 182 5.91 -12.64 -1.24
C THR A 182 7.03 -13.68 -1.04
N LEU A 183 6.99 -14.79 -1.78
CA LEU A 183 8.05 -15.81 -1.74
C LEU A 183 9.40 -15.22 -2.17
N MET A 184 9.41 -14.45 -3.27
CA MET A 184 10.62 -13.81 -3.76
C MET A 184 11.20 -12.82 -2.74
N ALA A 185 10.36 -12.07 -2.03
CA ALA A 185 10.82 -11.18 -0.97
C ALA A 185 11.54 -11.94 0.16
N PHE A 186 11.02 -13.09 0.60
CA PHE A 186 11.69 -13.91 1.61
C PHE A 186 13.03 -14.46 1.12
N HIS A 187 13.10 -14.95 -0.11
CA HIS A 187 14.35 -15.38 -0.74
C HIS A 187 15.37 -14.25 -0.79
N VAL A 188 14.98 -13.08 -1.30
CA VAL A 188 15.83 -11.89 -1.36
C VAL A 188 16.34 -11.53 0.04
N PHE A 189 15.48 -11.42 1.04
CA PHE A 189 15.89 -10.99 2.38
C PHE A 189 16.81 -11.98 3.08
N LEU A 190 16.57 -13.29 2.93
CA LEU A 190 17.42 -14.33 3.50
C LEU A 190 18.80 -14.35 2.82
N GLN A 191 18.83 -14.35 1.49
CA GLN A 191 20.07 -14.46 0.72
C GLN A 191 20.91 -13.18 0.78
N GLU A 192 20.26 -12.02 0.81
CA GLU A 192 20.92 -10.74 1.03
C GLU A 192 21.21 -10.48 2.52
N LYS A 193 20.87 -11.41 3.44
CA LYS A 193 21.21 -11.36 4.86
C LYS A 193 20.82 -10.03 5.52
N VAL A 194 19.56 -9.63 5.38
CA VAL A 194 19.03 -8.48 6.13
C VAL A 194 18.98 -8.80 7.63
N ASP A 195 19.21 -7.80 8.48
CA ASP A 195 19.11 -7.94 9.93
C ASP A 195 17.64 -8.05 10.39
N LEU A 196 16.73 -7.44 9.62
CA LEU A 196 15.29 -7.56 9.81
C LEU A 196 14.52 -7.35 8.51
N ALA A 197 13.29 -7.85 8.46
CA ALA A 197 12.33 -7.52 7.43
C ALA A 197 11.06 -6.87 8.01
N VAL A 198 10.68 -5.72 7.48
CA VAL A 198 9.35 -5.12 7.71
C VAL A 198 8.42 -5.62 6.60
N VAL A 199 7.36 -6.32 6.97
CA VAL A 199 6.45 -6.97 6.02
C VAL A 199 5.06 -6.33 6.12
N GLU A 200 4.66 -5.61 5.07
CA GLU A 200 3.28 -5.13 4.90
C GLU A 200 2.38 -6.30 4.47
N VAL A 201 1.28 -6.49 5.20
CA VAL A 201 0.21 -7.42 4.84
C VAL A 201 -0.53 -6.91 3.61
N GLY A 202 -0.98 -7.80 2.73
CA GLY A 202 -1.73 -7.41 1.53
C GLY A 202 -3.10 -6.80 1.86
N ILE A 203 -4.12 -7.66 1.97
CA ILE A 203 -5.52 -7.21 2.12
C ILE A 203 -6.05 -7.48 3.52
N GLY A 204 -5.85 -8.69 4.03
CA GLY A 204 -6.45 -9.18 5.28
C GLY A 204 -5.45 -9.29 6.43
N GLY A 205 -5.32 -10.50 6.96
CA GLY A 205 -4.38 -10.88 8.00
C GLY A 205 -4.39 -12.39 8.19
N ALA A 206 -5.48 -12.94 8.74
CA ALA A 206 -5.63 -14.35 9.07
C ALA A 206 -5.27 -15.30 7.92
N PHE A 207 -5.75 -15.00 6.72
CA PHE A 207 -5.55 -15.81 5.51
C PHE A 207 -4.71 -15.09 4.45
N ASP A 208 -4.02 -14.01 4.83
CA ASP A 208 -3.12 -13.34 3.90
C ASP A 208 -1.87 -14.21 3.67
N CYS A 209 -1.33 -14.21 2.45
CA CYS A 209 -0.19 -15.06 2.12
C CYS A 209 1.08 -14.72 2.91
N THR A 210 1.17 -13.51 3.47
CA THR A 210 2.25 -13.16 4.40
C THR A 210 2.09 -13.85 5.77
N ASN A 211 0.93 -14.40 6.12
CA ASN A 211 0.66 -14.96 7.45
C ASN A 211 1.25 -16.36 7.70
N ILE A 212 1.99 -16.90 6.72
CA ILE A 212 2.89 -18.06 6.94
C ILE A 212 4.02 -17.74 7.92
N ILE A 213 4.26 -16.46 8.19
CA ILE A 213 5.19 -16.00 9.24
C ILE A 213 4.69 -16.50 10.60
N ARG A 214 5.47 -17.39 11.25
CA ARG A 214 5.07 -18.03 12.52
C ARG A 214 5.56 -17.27 13.77
N LYS A 215 6.77 -16.71 13.74
CA LYS A 215 7.36 -15.96 14.86
C LYS A 215 7.88 -14.59 14.44
N PRO A 216 6.99 -13.63 14.09
CA PRO A 216 7.41 -12.24 14.00
C PRO A 216 7.90 -11.77 15.38
N VAL A 217 8.80 -10.79 15.40
CA VAL A 217 9.29 -10.15 16.64
C VAL A 217 8.19 -9.29 17.25
N VAL A 218 7.43 -8.60 16.40
CA VAL A 218 6.32 -7.73 16.81
C VAL A 218 5.32 -7.55 15.66
N CYS A 219 4.04 -7.42 16.00
CA CYS A 219 2.95 -7.16 15.05
C CYS A 219 2.37 -5.74 15.22
N GLY A 220 1.95 -5.12 14.11
CA GLY A 220 1.31 -3.80 14.12
C GLY A 220 -0.04 -3.78 13.39
N VAL A 221 -1.03 -3.12 13.97
CA VAL A 221 -2.34 -2.86 13.33
C VAL A 221 -2.54 -1.35 13.24
N SER A 222 -2.38 -0.81 12.02
CA SER A 222 -2.72 0.59 11.74
C SER A 222 -4.25 0.78 11.66
N SER A 223 -4.70 1.98 11.31
CA SER A 223 -6.14 2.33 11.33
C SER A 223 -7.00 1.33 10.54
N LEU A 224 -8.08 0.86 11.18
CA LEU A 224 -9.10 -0.02 10.62
C LEU A 224 -10.25 0.80 10.05
N GLY A 225 -10.88 0.26 9.00
CA GLY A 225 -12.04 0.86 8.34
C GLY A 225 -12.60 -0.07 7.28
N ILE A 226 -13.73 0.34 6.69
CA ILE A 226 -14.41 -0.41 5.62
C ILE A 226 -13.58 -0.32 4.32
N ASP A 227 -13.10 -1.48 3.86
CA ASP A 227 -12.48 -1.69 2.55
C ASP A 227 -12.55 -3.18 2.20
N HIS A 228 -12.50 -3.55 0.93
CA HIS A 228 -12.52 -4.95 0.47
C HIS A 228 -13.66 -5.82 1.08
N THR A 229 -14.88 -5.28 1.17
CA THR A 229 -16.00 -5.92 1.87
C THR A 229 -16.40 -7.30 1.31
N SER A 230 -16.20 -7.52 0.02
CA SER A 230 -16.41 -8.81 -0.64
C SER A 230 -15.49 -9.93 -0.11
N LEU A 231 -14.31 -9.58 0.41
CA LEU A 231 -13.32 -10.52 0.93
C LEU A 231 -13.26 -10.53 2.46
N LEU A 232 -13.31 -9.35 3.09
CA LEU A 232 -13.05 -9.20 4.53
C LEU A 232 -14.33 -9.12 5.38
N GLY A 233 -15.50 -9.02 4.74
CA GLY A 233 -16.78 -8.80 5.41
C GLY A 233 -17.25 -7.35 5.34
N ASP A 234 -18.54 -7.17 5.61
CA ASP A 234 -19.30 -5.92 5.49
C ASP A 234 -19.26 -5.02 6.73
N THR A 235 -18.55 -5.43 7.80
CA THR A 235 -18.40 -4.63 9.03
C THR A 235 -16.94 -4.43 9.40
N VAL A 236 -16.64 -3.36 10.14
CA VAL A 236 -15.26 -3.08 10.58
C VAL A 236 -14.79 -4.13 11.59
N GLU A 237 -15.70 -4.75 12.34
CA GLU A 237 -15.45 -5.87 13.26
C GLU A 237 -14.97 -7.12 12.51
N LYS A 238 -15.62 -7.48 11.39
CA LYS A 238 -15.16 -8.61 10.55
C LYS A 238 -13.79 -8.34 9.96
N ILE A 239 -13.55 -7.09 9.52
CA ILE A 239 -12.24 -6.63 9.05
C ILE A 239 -11.19 -6.69 10.18
N ALA A 240 -11.55 -6.27 11.39
CA ALA A 240 -10.69 -6.34 12.57
C ALA A 240 -10.31 -7.78 12.92
N TRP A 241 -11.28 -8.71 12.84
CA TRP A 241 -11.03 -10.13 13.07
C TRP A 241 -10.03 -10.70 12.05
N GLN A 242 -10.21 -10.37 10.77
CA GLN A 242 -9.30 -10.76 9.70
C GLN A 242 -7.90 -10.18 9.96
N LYS A 243 -7.80 -8.88 10.23
CA LYS A 243 -6.51 -8.19 10.38
C LYS A 243 -5.77 -8.60 11.65
N GLY A 244 -6.45 -8.77 12.78
CA GLY A 244 -5.87 -9.36 13.99
C GLY A 244 -5.38 -10.80 13.81
N GLY A 245 -5.62 -11.43 12.66
CA GLY A 245 -5.11 -12.75 12.32
C GLY A 245 -3.61 -12.87 12.14
N ILE A 246 -2.88 -11.75 12.11
CA ILE A 246 -1.42 -11.76 12.15
C ILE A 246 -0.84 -11.94 13.55
N PHE A 247 -1.65 -11.78 14.61
CA PHE A 247 -1.19 -11.98 15.98
C PHE A 247 -0.74 -13.44 16.18
N LYS A 248 0.33 -13.62 16.98
CA LYS A 248 0.90 -14.93 17.29
C LYS A 248 1.03 -15.09 18.81
N PRO A 249 0.94 -16.33 19.34
CA PRO A 249 1.06 -16.55 20.77
C PRO A 249 2.37 -16.01 21.35
N GLY A 250 2.28 -15.25 22.45
CA GLY A 250 3.42 -14.64 23.12
C GLY A 250 4.14 -13.51 22.38
N VAL A 251 3.79 -13.24 21.10
CA VAL A 251 4.40 -12.15 20.32
C VAL A 251 3.68 -10.83 20.63
N PRO A 252 4.39 -9.76 21.00
CA PRO A 252 3.77 -8.47 21.28
C PRO A 252 3.13 -7.86 20.02
N ALA A 253 1.98 -7.22 20.21
CA ALA A 253 1.24 -6.54 19.17
C ALA A 253 0.87 -5.11 19.61
N PHE A 254 0.84 -4.19 18.65
CA PHE A 254 0.48 -2.79 18.86
C PHE A 254 -0.62 -2.36 17.90
N THR A 255 -1.59 -1.61 18.39
CA THR A 255 -2.62 -0.97 17.56
C THR A 255 -2.70 0.52 17.84
N VAL A 256 -2.99 1.31 16.81
CA VAL A 256 -3.48 2.70 17.00
C VAL A 256 -4.88 2.68 17.63
N LEU A 257 -5.37 3.85 18.05
CA LEU A 257 -6.76 3.98 18.50
C LEU A 257 -7.73 3.57 17.38
N GLN A 258 -8.68 2.71 17.73
CA GLN A 258 -9.73 2.22 16.84
C GLN A 258 -11.10 2.56 17.46
N PRO A 259 -12.19 2.54 16.67
CA PRO A 259 -13.54 2.50 17.22
C PRO A 259 -13.72 1.31 18.18
N GLU A 260 -14.67 1.42 19.11
CA GLU A 260 -14.86 0.47 20.22
C GLU A 260 -15.07 -0.98 19.75
N GLY A 261 -15.95 -1.21 18.77
CA GLY A 261 -16.24 -2.55 18.23
C GLY A 261 -15.01 -3.25 17.67
N PRO A 262 -14.31 -2.68 16.67
CA PRO A 262 -13.05 -3.21 16.14
C PRO A 262 -11.97 -3.41 17.20
N LEU A 263 -11.86 -2.49 18.18
CA LEU A 263 -10.88 -2.60 19.26
C LEU A 263 -11.17 -3.80 20.17
N ALA A 264 -12.45 -4.05 20.49
CA ALA A 264 -12.87 -5.22 21.25
C ALA A 264 -12.52 -6.51 20.52
N VAL A 265 -12.76 -6.60 19.21
CA VAL A 265 -12.39 -7.77 18.40
C VAL A 265 -10.88 -8.04 18.42
N LEU A 266 -10.04 -7.00 18.30
CA LEU A 266 -8.59 -7.16 18.40
C LEU A 266 -8.18 -7.66 19.80
N ARG A 267 -8.79 -7.10 20.87
CA ARG A 267 -8.55 -7.50 22.26
C ARG A 267 -8.89 -8.98 22.48
N ASP A 268 -10.10 -9.39 22.09
CA ASP A 268 -10.58 -10.76 22.30
C ASP A 268 -9.70 -11.76 21.55
N ARG A 269 -9.31 -11.42 20.31
CA ARG A 269 -8.41 -12.26 19.52
C ARG A 269 -7.03 -12.39 20.15
N ALA A 270 -6.48 -11.29 20.66
CA ALA A 270 -5.19 -11.30 21.34
C ALA A 270 -5.24 -12.12 22.64
N GLN A 271 -6.32 -11.98 23.43
CA GLN A 271 -6.54 -12.77 24.64
C GLN A 271 -6.67 -14.28 24.33
N GLN A 272 -7.45 -14.65 23.31
CA GLN A 272 -7.67 -16.04 22.92
C GLN A 272 -6.37 -16.80 22.64
N ILE A 273 -5.37 -16.12 22.07
CA ILE A 273 -4.08 -16.74 21.70
C ILE A 273 -2.94 -16.34 22.63
N SER A 274 -3.21 -15.65 23.74
CA SER A 274 -2.19 -15.14 24.67
C SER A 274 -1.13 -14.25 23.98
N CYS A 275 -1.57 -13.36 23.10
CA CYS A 275 -0.76 -12.32 22.47
C CYS A 275 -0.84 -11.02 23.30
N PRO A 276 0.28 -10.45 23.79
CA PRO A 276 0.26 -9.16 24.47
C PRO A 276 -0.11 -8.03 23.49
N LEU A 277 -1.31 -7.46 23.63
CA LEU A 277 -1.79 -6.34 22.79
C LEU A 277 -1.76 -5.02 23.55
N TYR A 278 -1.11 -4.01 22.97
CA TYR A 278 -1.00 -2.67 23.52
C TYR A 278 -1.64 -1.62 22.61
N LEU A 279 -2.34 -0.65 23.22
CA LEU A 279 -2.82 0.53 22.54
C LEU A 279 -1.74 1.61 22.51
N CYS A 280 -1.32 2.05 21.32
CA CYS A 280 -0.35 3.12 21.16
C CYS A 280 -0.89 4.44 21.74
N PRO A 281 -0.11 5.17 22.56
CA PRO A 281 -0.49 6.52 22.94
C PRO A 281 -0.40 7.45 21.71
N PRO A 282 -1.14 8.58 21.72
CA PRO A 282 -0.96 9.62 20.72
C PRO A 282 0.50 10.10 20.66
N LEU A 283 0.94 10.55 19.48
CA LEU A 283 2.34 10.96 19.26
C LEU A 283 2.77 12.08 20.23
N GLU A 284 1.82 12.96 20.60
CA GLU A 284 1.97 14.05 21.55
C GLU A 284 2.49 13.55 22.91
N ALA A 285 2.07 12.36 23.34
CA ALA A 285 2.53 11.78 24.61
C ALA A 285 4.03 11.46 24.59
N LEU A 286 4.60 11.16 23.41
CA LEU A 286 6.04 10.93 23.20
C LEU A 286 6.80 12.25 22.98
N GLU A 287 6.09 13.35 22.70
CA GLU A 287 6.65 14.70 22.57
C GLU A 287 6.78 15.44 23.91
N GLN A 288 5.94 15.11 24.91
CA GLN A 288 5.90 15.77 26.24
C GLN A 288 7.24 15.89 26.99
N VAL A 289 8.26 15.13 26.58
CA VAL A 289 9.58 15.11 27.23
C VAL A 289 10.69 15.75 26.38
N GLY A 290 10.40 16.27 25.19
CA GLY A 290 11.41 16.89 24.34
C GLY A 290 10.86 17.85 23.28
N LEU A 291 11.63 18.01 22.20
CA LEU A 291 11.20 18.81 21.06
C LEU A 291 10.04 18.11 20.31
N PRO A 292 9.15 18.88 19.64
CA PRO A 292 8.17 18.33 18.72
C PRO A 292 8.81 17.40 17.69
N LEU A 293 8.08 16.33 17.31
CA LEU A 293 8.55 15.37 16.32
C LEU A 293 8.15 15.85 14.92
N SER A 294 9.13 16.18 14.10
CA SER A 294 8.92 16.42 12.68
C SER A 294 8.76 15.09 11.96
N LEU A 295 7.75 14.98 11.09
CA LEU A 295 7.49 13.82 10.24
C LEU A 295 7.82 14.17 8.80
N GLY A 296 8.46 13.25 8.07
CA GLY A 296 8.69 13.39 6.63
C GLY A 296 7.43 13.14 5.78
N LEU A 297 6.39 12.53 6.38
CA LEU A 297 5.06 12.40 5.77
C LEU A 297 4.07 13.32 6.50
N GLU A 298 3.39 14.17 5.75
CA GLU A 298 2.47 15.17 6.31
C GLU A 298 1.07 14.59 6.60
N GLY A 299 0.29 15.34 7.40
CA GLY A 299 -1.10 15.02 7.70
C GLY A 299 -1.31 14.40 9.09
N GLU A 300 -2.44 14.74 9.72
CA GLU A 300 -2.76 14.31 11.09
C GLU A 300 -2.80 12.78 11.25
N HIS A 301 -3.31 12.08 10.24
CA HIS A 301 -3.34 10.62 10.20
C HIS A 301 -1.92 10.00 10.26
N GLN A 302 -0.88 10.69 9.77
CA GLN A 302 0.49 10.19 9.85
C GLN A 302 1.05 10.22 11.27
N ARG A 303 0.51 11.05 12.17
CA ARG A 303 0.91 11.05 13.59
C ARG A 303 0.59 9.72 14.27
N HIS A 304 -0.57 9.13 13.93
CA HIS A 304 -0.94 7.79 14.39
C HIS A 304 -0.01 6.71 13.82
N ASN A 305 0.33 6.81 12.52
CA ASN A 305 1.22 5.86 11.87
C ASN A 305 2.65 5.93 12.45
N ALA A 306 3.15 7.13 12.74
CA ALA A 306 4.44 7.38 13.38
C ALA A 306 4.49 6.88 14.82
N ALA A 307 3.42 7.09 15.61
CA ALA A 307 3.32 6.57 16.97
C ALA A 307 3.36 5.03 17.00
N LEU A 308 2.63 4.38 16.08
CA LEU A 308 2.71 2.93 15.91
C LEU A 308 4.12 2.50 15.49
N ALA A 309 4.71 3.16 14.51
CA ALA A 309 6.05 2.83 14.02
C ALA A 309 7.14 2.93 15.10
N LEU A 310 7.05 3.94 15.98
CA LEU A 310 7.93 4.11 17.13
C LEU A 310 7.82 2.95 18.12
N GLN A 311 6.61 2.48 18.43
CA GLN A 311 6.40 1.35 19.33
C GLN A 311 6.90 0.04 18.71
N LEU A 312 6.66 -0.18 17.41
CA LEU A 312 7.18 -1.35 16.69
C LEU A 312 8.72 -1.36 16.68
N ALA A 313 9.35 -0.23 16.32
CA ALA A 313 10.80 -0.12 16.28
C ALA A 313 11.42 -0.28 17.68
N ARG A 314 10.85 0.37 18.70
CA ARG A 314 11.29 0.21 20.09
C ARG A 314 11.22 -1.24 20.54
N CYS A 315 10.06 -1.89 20.38
CA CYS A 315 9.86 -3.26 20.83
C CYS A 315 10.84 -4.21 20.14
N TRP A 316 11.06 -4.02 18.83
CA TRP A 316 12.05 -4.80 18.09
C TRP A 316 13.47 -4.59 18.65
N LEU A 317 13.88 -3.33 18.86
CA LEU A 317 15.19 -2.97 19.39
C LEU A 317 15.43 -3.59 20.78
N GLU A 318 14.46 -3.49 21.70
CA GLU A 318 14.54 -4.09 23.04
C GLU A 318 14.71 -5.61 23.00
N GLN A 319 13.95 -6.29 22.12
CA GLN A 319 14.06 -7.75 21.92
C GLN A 319 15.41 -8.16 21.29
N GLN A 320 16.14 -7.22 20.71
CA GLN A 320 17.49 -7.41 20.18
C GLN A 320 18.60 -6.83 21.08
N ASN A 321 18.30 -6.53 22.36
CA ASN A 321 19.23 -6.01 23.36
C ASN A 321 19.81 -4.61 23.04
N TYR A 322 19.08 -3.78 22.30
CA TYR A 322 19.37 -2.34 22.22
C TYR A 322 18.78 -1.65 23.46
N HIS A 323 19.64 -1.09 24.31
CA HIS A 323 19.26 -0.50 25.61
C HIS A 323 19.40 1.03 25.67
N ASP A 324 19.41 1.72 24.53
CA ASP A 324 19.55 3.18 24.45
C ASP A 324 18.22 3.95 24.65
N ILE A 325 17.11 3.22 24.86
CA ILE A 325 15.78 3.81 24.97
C ILE A 325 15.39 3.99 26.44
N GLN A 326 15.29 5.25 26.86
CA GLN A 326 14.82 5.59 28.21
C GLN A 326 13.29 5.59 28.29
N GLU A 327 12.74 4.62 29.03
CA GLU A 327 11.32 4.61 29.39
C GLU A 327 11.00 5.70 30.42
N LEU A 328 9.88 6.40 30.22
CA LEU A 328 9.45 7.52 31.07
C LEU A 328 8.21 7.17 31.89
N LYS A 329 7.26 6.46 31.27
CA LYS A 329 6.08 5.91 31.93
C LYS A 329 5.89 4.48 31.47
N ALA A 330 5.94 3.56 32.43
CA ALA A 330 5.58 2.17 32.22
C ALA A 330 4.16 2.03 31.68
N SER A 331 3.91 0.89 31.03
CA SER A 331 2.58 0.52 30.59
C SER A 331 1.59 0.57 31.76
N LYS A 332 0.45 1.22 31.55
CA LYS A 332 -0.64 1.30 32.53
C LYS A 332 -1.90 0.70 31.95
N PRO A 333 -2.71 -0.03 32.74
CA PRO A 333 -4.02 -0.47 32.30
C PRO A 333 -4.90 0.74 31.97
N SER A 334 -5.48 0.78 30.77
CA SER A 334 -6.52 1.76 30.45
C SER A 334 -7.89 1.19 30.82
N ILE A 335 -8.50 1.74 31.87
CA ILE A 335 -9.87 1.36 32.27
C ILE A 335 -10.86 1.64 31.13
N ARG A 336 -10.66 2.75 30.41
CA ARG A 336 -11.54 3.18 29.30
C ARG A 336 -11.56 2.20 28.14
N TRP A 337 -10.39 1.69 27.73
CA TRP A 337 -10.25 0.86 26.53
C TRP A 337 -10.11 -0.63 26.81
N GLN A 338 -10.01 -0.99 28.10
CA GLN A 338 -9.77 -2.37 28.57
C GLN A 338 -8.54 -3.01 27.91
N LEU A 339 -7.54 -2.18 27.57
CA LEU A 339 -6.25 -2.57 27.01
C LEU A 339 -5.15 -1.82 27.76
N PRO A 340 -3.98 -2.43 27.95
CA PRO A 340 -2.82 -1.71 28.44
C PRO A 340 -2.37 -0.67 27.41
N LEU A 341 -2.07 0.55 27.86
CA LEU A 341 -1.40 1.54 27.03
C LEU A 341 0.05 1.14 26.82
N ALA A 342 0.55 1.26 25.59
CA ALA A 342 1.96 1.09 25.32
C ALA A 342 2.78 2.13 26.13
N PRO A 343 3.98 1.76 26.59
CA PRO A 343 4.80 2.63 27.41
C PRO A 343 5.18 3.94 26.68
N VAL A 344 5.26 5.02 27.44
CA VAL A 344 5.75 6.32 26.95
C VAL A 344 7.24 6.38 27.23
N PHE A 345 8.02 6.70 26.19
CA PHE A 345 9.48 6.75 26.24
C PHE A 345 9.98 7.97 25.50
N ARG A 346 11.25 8.33 25.71
CA ARG A 346 11.88 9.43 24.99
C ARG A 346 12.41 8.91 23.65
N PRO A 347 11.89 9.35 22.49
CA PRO A 347 12.44 8.94 21.20
C PRO A 347 13.90 9.37 21.06
N THR A 348 14.76 8.43 20.68
CA THR A 348 16.20 8.65 20.50
C THR A 348 16.49 9.57 19.30
N PRO A 349 17.71 10.11 19.17
CA PRO A 349 18.09 10.89 17.99
C PRO A 349 17.90 10.11 16.66
N HIS A 350 18.17 8.81 16.65
CA HIS A 350 17.98 7.93 15.48
C HIS A 350 16.50 7.82 15.09
N MET A 351 15.62 7.64 16.08
CA MET A 351 14.17 7.60 15.87
C MET A 351 13.62 8.93 15.34
N ARG A 352 14.03 10.05 15.94
CA ARG A 352 13.62 11.40 15.52
C ARG A 352 14.04 11.70 14.08
N ARG A 353 15.30 11.40 13.76
CA ARG A 353 15.81 11.49 12.39
C ARG A 353 15.07 10.54 11.45
N GLY A 354 14.73 9.34 11.92
CA GLY A 354 14.00 8.34 11.15
C GLY A 354 12.65 8.85 10.70
N LEU A 355 11.87 9.37 11.65
CA LEU A 355 10.57 9.97 11.37
C LEU A 355 10.66 11.17 10.42
N ARG A 356 11.59 12.10 10.67
CA ARG A 356 11.75 13.31 9.86
C ARG A 356 12.18 13.01 8.43
N ASP A 357 13.12 12.08 8.25
CA ASP A 357 13.72 11.78 6.95
C ASP A 357 12.98 10.64 6.21
N THR A 358 11.80 10.21 6.70
CA THR A 358 10.98 9.19 6.02
C THR A 358 10.32 9.77 4.79
N GLU A 359 10.53 9.11 3.65
CA GLU A 359 9.86 9.40 2.40
C GLU A 359 9.06 8.17 1.98
N TRP A 360 7.84 8.41 1.49
CA TRP A 360 6.99 7.37 0.95
C TRP A 360 6.24 7.94 -0.25
N PRO A 361 6.76 7.73 -1.48
CA PRO A 361 6.20 8.35 -2.68
C PRO A 361 4.69 8.14 -2.80
N GLY A 362 3.99 9.14 -3.33
CA GLY A 362 2.53 9.11 -3.48
C GLY A 362 1.72 9.15 -2.18
N ARG A 363 2.35 9.46 -1.02
CA ARG A 363 1.67 9.85 0.22
C ARG A 363 1.99 11.29 0.58
N THR A 364 0.97 12.14 0.54
CA THR A 364 1.07 13.57 0.90
C THR A 364 2.32 14.23 0.31
N GLN A 365 2.62 13.93 -0.96
CA GLN A 365 3.84 14.37 -1.64
C GLN A 365 3.56 15.66 -2.41
N VAL A 366 4.42 16.66 -2.25
CA VAL A 366 4.33 17.94 -2.99
C VAL A 366 5.53 18.06 -3.93
N LEU A 367 5.27 18.31 -5.21
CA LEU A 367 6.30 18.62 -6.21
C LEU A 367 6.06 20.04 -6.75
N GLN A 368 6.95 20.97 -6.42
CA GLN A 368 6.95 22.33 -6.95
C GLN A 368 7.78 22.38 -8.25
N ARG A 369 7.14 22.70 -9.38
CA ARG A 369 7.76 22.78 -10.71
C ARG A 369 7.42 24.12 -11.35
N GLY A 370 8.23 25.13 -11.00
CA GLY A 370 7.97 26.52 -11.38
C GLY A 370 6.59 26.97 -10.84
N PRO A 371 5.67 27.42 -11.72
CA PRO A 371 4.34 27.88 -11.32
C PRO A 371 3.34 26.74 -11.09
N VAL A 372 3.70 25.49 -11.40
CA VAL A 372 2.85 24.32 -11.19
C VAL A 372 3.24 23.64 -9.89
N THR A 373 2.27 23.41 -9.01
CA THR A 373 2.44 22.64 -7.79
C THR A 373 1.59 21.38 -7.87
N TRP A 374 2.24 20.22 -7.83
CA TRP A 374 1.57 18.93 -7.83
C TRP A 374 1.46 18.40 -6.39
N TYR A 375 0.23 18.09 -5.97
CA TYR A 375 -0.10 17.49 -4.70
C TYR A 375 -0.54 16.04 -4.96
N LEU A 376 0.22 15.06 -4.50
CA LEU A 376 0.03 13.65 -4.85
C LEU A 376 -0.27 12.84 -3.59
N ASP A 377 -1.47 12.27 -3.52
CA ASP A 377 -1.85 11.35 -2.45
C ASP A 377 -2.82 10.26 -2.90
N GLY A 378 -2.44 8.99 -2.70
CA GLY A 378 -3.24 7.83 -3.10
C GLY A 378 -4.44 7.52 -2.19
N ALA A 379 -5.41 8.42 -2.09
CA ALA A 379 -6.59 8.31 -1.23
C ALA A 379 -7.79 7.60 -1.90
N HIS A 380 -7.96 6.30 -1.65
CA HIS A 380 -8.97 5.47 -2.30
C HIS A 380 -10.09 4.97 -1.36
N THR A 381 -10.25 5.59 -0.19
CA THR A 381 -11.38 5.35 0.74
C THR A 381 -11.86 6.67 1.30
N THR A 382 -13.10 6.70 1.76
CA THR A 382 -13.75 7.88 2.36
C THR A 382 -12.85 8.58 3.39
N SER A 383 -12.31 7.83 4.37
CA SER A 383 -11.43 8.37 5.41
C SER A 383 -10.09 8.90 4.86
N SER A 384 -9.55 8.27 3.80
CA SER A 384 -8.32 8.76 3.17
C SER A 384 -8.58 10.00 2.34
N VAL A 385 -9.72 10.09 1.65
CA VAL A 385 -10.06 11.29 0.87
C VAL A 385 -10.29 12.45 1.82
N GLN A 386 -10.94 12.24 2.97
CA GLN A 386 -11.06 13.28 4.01
C GLN A 386 -9.69 13.75 4.51
N ALA A 387 -8.78 12.81 4.81
CA ALA A 387 -7.42 13.14 5.23
C ALA A 387 -6.62 13.87 4.14
N CYS A 388 -6.77 13.45 2.88
CA CYS A 388 -6.16 14.08 1.71
C CYS A 388 -6.68 15.50 1.49
N VAL A 389 -8.00 15.72 1.59
CA VAL A 389 -8.63 17.03 1.47
C VAL A 389 -8.12 17.97 2.55
N HIS A 390 -8.09 17.50 3.80
CA HIS A 390 -7.57 18.29 4.92
C HIS A 390 -6.10 18.67 4.73
N TRP A 391 -5.26 17.72 4.34
CA TRP A 391 -3.85 17.96 4.02
C TRP A 391 -3.71 18.96 2.87
N TYR A 392 -4.42 18.75 1.75
CA TYR A 392 -4.36 19.61 0.57
C TYR A 392 -4.73 21.06 0.92
N CYS A 393 -5.84 21.28 1.63
CA CYS A 393 -6.24 22.63 2.04
C CYS A 393 -5.18 23.32 2.93
N GLN A 394 -4.59 22.59 3.88
CA GLN A 394 -3.50 23.14 4.70
C GLN A 394 -2.26 23.47 3.87
N SER A 395 -1.92 22.64 2.88
CA SER A 395 -0.79 22.90 2.00
C SER A 395 -1.04 24.13 1.11
N LEU A 396 -2.28 24.34 0.63
CA LEU A 396 -2.65 25.56 -0.10
C LEU A 396 -2.49 26.81 0.78
N GLU A 397 -2.96 26.78 2.03
CA GLU A 397 -2.83 27.90 2.96
C GLU A 397 -1.36 28.32 3.20
N ARG A 398 -0.45 27.35 3.27
CA ARG A 398 1.00 27.59 3.42
C ARG A 398 1.66 28.10 2.15
N SER A 399 1.14 27.72 0.98
CA SER A 399 1.64 28.13 -0.34
C SER A 399 0.99 29.40 -0.86
N ARG A 400 0.09 30.04 -0.10
CA ARG A 400 -0.69 31.20 -0.55
C ARG A 400 0.22 32.35 -0.98
N ARG A 401 0.04 32.80 -2.21
CA ARG A 401 0.83 33.90 -2.77
C ARG A 401 0.38 35.25 -2.21
N THR A 402 1.33 36.18 -2.13
CA THR A 402 1.09 37.57 -1.72
C THR A 402 0.82 38.51 -2.89
N ASP A 403 1.09 38.08 -4.13
CA ASP A 403 1.08 38.93 -5.33
C ASP A 403 -0.29 39.03 -6.03
N GLY A 404 -1.34 38.40 -5.50
CA GLY A 404 -2.72 38.54 -5.98
C GLY A 404 -2.96 38.01 -7.40
N GLY A 405 -2.03 37.24 -7.96
CA GLY A 405 -2.19 36.62 -9.27
C GLY A 405 -3.31 35.58 -9.29
N HIS A 406 -3.91 35.36 -10.46
CA HIS A 406 -4.95 34.34 -10.64
C HIS A 406 -4.38 32.93 -10.44
N GLU A 407 -4.88 32.20 -9.45
CA GLU A 407 -4.53 30.81 -9.14
C GLU A 407 -5.59 29.87 -9.72
N VAL A 408 -5.17 28.74 -10.29
CA VAL A 408 -6.08 27.74 -10.85
C VAL A 408 -5.91 26.41 -10.12
N HIS A 409 -7.02 25.83 -9.68
CA HIS A 409 -7.08 24.57 -8.93
C HIS A 409 -7.64 23.45 -9.80
N ILE A 410 -6.88 22.38 -9.96
CA ILE A 410 -7.24 21.23 -10.79
C ILE A 410 -7.28 19.96 -9.95
N LEU A 411 -8.35 19.19 -10.09
CA LEU A 411 -8.42 17.81 -9.62
C LEU A 411 -8.06 16.85 -10.75
N LEU A 412 -7.11 15.94 -10.52
CA LEU A 412 -6.87 14.77 -11.36
C LEU A 412 -7.25 13.50 -10.58
N PHE A 413 -8.31 12.81 -11.00
CA PHE A 413 -8.90 11.73 -10.23
C PHE A 413 -9.16 10.46 -11.04
N ASN A 414 -8.87 9.32 -10.43
CA ASN A 414 -9.35 8.02 -10.88
C ASN A 414 -9.44 7.04 -9.71
N SER A 415 -10.33 6.06 -9.80
CA SER A 415 -10.53 5.03 -8.78
C SER A 415 -10.45 3.63 -9.39
N THR A 416 -10.13 2.64 -8.56
CA THR A 416 -10.05 1.22 -8.97
C THR A 416 -11.00 0.36 -8.15
N GLY A 417 -11.36 -0.82 -8.66
CA GLY A 417 -12.26 -1.76 -7.98
C GLY A 417 -13.70 -1.25 -7.85
N ASP A 418 -14.46 -1.90 -6.95
CA ASP A 418 -15.90 -1.68 -6.77
C ASP A 418 -16.22 -0.59 -5.73
N ARG A 419 -15.49 0.53 -5.81
CA ARG A 419 -15.58 1.63 -4.84
C ARG A 419 -16.65 2.64 -5.24
N ASP A 420 -17.31 3.23 -4.25
CA ASP A 420 -18.28 4.31 -4.47
C ASP A 420 -17.58 5.61 -4.86
N SER A 421 -17.31 5.76 -6.15
CA SER A 421 -16.68 6.97 -6.69
C SER A 421 -17.51 8.22 -6.46
N ALA A 422 -18.85 8.13 -6.39
CA ALA A 422 -19.70 9.29 -6.12
C ALA A 422 -19.51 9.80 -4.69
N ALA A 423 -19.42 8.90 -3.71
CA ALA A 423 -19.09 9.26 -2.33
C ALA A 423 -17.69 9.87 -2.20
N LEU A 424 -16.69 9.33 -2.90
CA LEU A 424 -15.33 9.88 -2.88
C LEU A 424 -15.28 11.28 -3.52
N LEU A 425 -15.90 11.46 -4.69
CA LEU A 425 -15.94 12.75 -5.40
C LEU A 425 -16.71 13.82 -4.61
N LYS A 426 -17.78 13.44 -3.91
CA LYS A 426 -18.53 14.35 -3.03
C LYS A 426 -17.64 14.98 -1.95
N LEU A 427 -16.69 14.21 -1.40
CA LEU A 427 -15.76 14.71 -0.39
C LEU A 427 -14.73 15.70 -0.95
N LEU A 428 -14.48 15.67 -2.26
CA LEU A 428 -13.52 16.55 -2.94
C LEU A 428 -14.16 17.88 -3.36
N GLN A 429 -15.49 17.99 -3.41
CA GLN A 429 -16.17 19.23 -3.81
C GLN A 429 -15.82 20.47 -2.98
N PRO A 430 -15.66 20.39 -1.64
CA PRO A 430 -15.29 21.56 -0.82
C PRO A 430 -13.92 22.16 -1.14
N CYS A 431 -13.09 21.51 -1.95
CA CYS A 431 -11.81 22.07 -2.40
C CYS A 431 -11.95 23.09 -3.55
N HIS A 432 -13.16 23.29 -4.10
CA HIS A 432 -13.45 24.31 -5.10
C HIS A 432 -12.52 24.30 -6.34
N PHE A 433 -12.35 23.12 -6.96
CA PHE A 433 -11.57 23.01 -8.20
C PHE A 433 -12.24 23.75 -9.37
N ASP A 434 -11.44 24.47 -10.16
CA ASP A 434 -11.84 25.09 -11.42
C ASP A 434 -12.08 24.04 -12.52
N TYR A 435 -11.22 23.01 -12.53
CA TYR A 435 -11.31 21.88 -13.46
C TYR A 435 -11.20 20.54 -12.74
N ALA A 436 -12.05 19.59 -13.16
CA ALA A 436 -11.95 18.19 -12.76
C ALA A 436 -11.58 17.32 -13.96
N VAL A 437 -10.44 16.65 -13.87
CA VAL A 437 -9.85 15.84 -14.92
C VAL A 437 -9.90 14.37 -14.54
N PHE A 438 -10.38 13.54 -15.45
CA PHE A 438 -10.46 12.09 -15.28
C PHE A 438 -9.68 11.38 -16.38
N CYS A 439 -8.85 10.42 -16.03
CA CYS A 439 -8.13 9.60 -17.01
C CYS A 439 -7.93 8.18 -16.47
N PRO A 440 -7.75 7.18 -17.34
CA PRO A 440 -7.46 5.83 -16.91
C PRO A 440 -6.07 5.76 -16.29
N ASN A 441 -5.79 4.67 -15.55
CA ASN A 441 -4.46 4.41 -14.98
C ASN A 441 -3.48 3.88 -16.03
N VAL A 442 -3.44 4.53 -17.18
CA VAL A 442 -2.60 4.21 -18.34
C VAL A 442 -1.69 5.40 -18.56
N THR A 443 -0.38 5.19 -18.46
CA THR A 443 0.61 6.27 -18.57
C THR A 443 0.62 6.89 -19.96
N GLU A 444 0.69 6.05 -21.00
CA GLU A 444 0.73 6.44 -22.43
C GLU A 444 -0.02 5.42 -23.30
N ILE A 445 -0.44 5.82 -24.50
CA ILE A 445 -1.23 4.97 -25.43
C ILE A 445 -0.33 4.05 -26.29
N SER A 446 0.99 4.22 -26.23
CA SER A 446 1.94 3.48 -27.07
C SER A 446 1.88 1.96 -26.83
N SER A 447 2.05 1.18 -27.90
CA SER A 447 2.01 -0.29 -27.91
C SER A 447 3.19 -0.94 -27.19
N ILE A 448 4.28 -0.21 -26.94
CA ILE A 448 5.41 -0.62 -26.11
C ILE A 448 5.12 -0.22 -24.66
N GLY A 449 4.06 -0.79 -24.09
CA GLY A 449 3.72 -0.55 -22.70
C GLY A 449 4.82 -1.05 -21.77
N ASN A 450 5.23 -0.25 -20.79
CA ASN A 450 6.13 -0.71 -19.71
C ASN A 450 5.47 -1.90 -18.99
N ALA A 451 6.15 -3.05 -18.97
CA ALA A 451 5.65 -4.26 -18.35
C ALA A 451 5.27 -4.04 -16.87
N ASP A 452 5.98 -3.15 -16.16
CA ASP A 452 5.72 -2.85 -14.75
C ASP A 452 4.30 -2.32 -14.47
N GLN A 453 3.69 -1.59 -15.41
CA GLN A 453 2.36 -0.98 -15.24
C GLN A 453 1.25 -1.72 -16.00
N GLN A 454 1.55 -2.87 -16.59
CA GLN A 454 0.53 -3.69 -17.27
C GLN A 454 -0.42 -4.32 -16.24
N ASN A 455 -1.72 -4.15 -16.48
CA ASN A 455 -2.76 -4.67 -15.61
C ASN A 455 -3.73 -5.52 -16.43
N PHE A 456 -3.73 -6.83 -16.20
CA PHE A 456 -4.62 -7.79 -16.88
C PHE A 456 -5.93 -8.05 -16.13
N THR A 457 -6.13 -7.37 -14.99
CA THR A 457 -7.33 -7.55 -14.15
C THR A 457 -8.56 -6.80 -14.66
N VAL A 458 -8.40 -5.87 -15.62
CA VAL A 458 -9.47 -5.04 -16.21
C VAL A 458 -9.20 -4.78 -17.69
N THR A 459 -10.26 -4.57 -18.49
CA THR A 459 -10.13 -4.23 -19.93
C THR A 459 -9.99 -2.73 -20.17
N LEU A 460 -9.46 -2.32 -21.32
CA LEU A 460 -9.31 -0.91 -21.69
C LEU A 460 -10.67 -0.18 -21.76
N ASP A 461 -11.69 -0.84 -22.30
CA ASP A 461 -13.05 -0.27 -22.39
C ASP A 461 -13.65 -0.02 -21.00
N GLN A 462 -13.46 -0.97 -20.06
CA GLN A 462 -13.93 -0.82 -18.68
C GLN A 462 -13.26 0.36 -17.96
N VAL A 463 -11.96 0.57 -18.18
CA VAL A 463 -11.26 1.70 -17.53
C VAL A 463 -11.68 3.05 -18.11
N LEU A 464 -11.92 3.14 -19.43
CA LEU A 464 -12.40 4.36 -20.06
C LEU A 464 -13.86 4.67 -19.66
N LEU A 465 -14.72 3.66 -19.65
CA LEU A 465 -16.11 3.80 -19.20
C LEU A 465 -16.19 4.30 -17.74
N ARG A 466 -15.27 3.83 -16.89
CA ARG A 466 -15.17 4.30 -15.51
C ARG A 466 -14.82 5.79 -15.43
N CYS A 467 -13.91 6.29 -16.28
CA CYS A 467 -13.59 7.73 -16.31
C CYS A 467 -14.82 8.57 -16.72
N LEU A 468 -15.61 8.11 -17.69
CA LEU A 468 -16.87 8.75 -18.07
C LEU A 468 -17.90 8.71 -16.93
N GLN A 469 -17.97 7.61 -16.18
CA GLN A 469 -18.82 7.53 -14.99
C GLN A 469 -18.39 8.51 -13.90
N HIS A 470 -17.08 8.66 -13.65
CA HIS A 470 -16.56 9.65 -12.70
C HIS A 470 -16.94 11.07 -13.13
N GLN A 471 -16.78 11.41 -14.42
CA GLN A 471 -17.19 12.69 -14.96
C GLN A 471 -18.69 12.94 -14.76
N LYS A 472 -19.53 11.93 -15.05
CA LYS A 472 -20.98 12.01 -14.81
C LYS A 472 -21.31 12.26 -13.34
N HIS A 473 -20.68 11.51 -12.42
CA HIS A 473 -20.88 11.70 -10.98
C HIS A 473 -20.47 13.12 -10.54
N TRP A 474 -19.35 13.62 -11.04
CA TRP A 474 -18.88 14.97 -10.76
C TRP A 474 -19.88 16.04 -11.22
N ASN A 475 -20.36 15.94 -12.46
CA ASN A 475 -21.31 16.90 -13.03
C ASN A 475 -22.65 16.90 -12.26
N CYS A 476 -23.18 15.70 -11.95
CA CYS A 476 -24.41 15.59 -11.15
C CYS A 476 -24.25 16.18 -9.73
N LEU A 477 -23.06 16.09 -9.13
CA LEU A 477 -22.79 16.69 -7.84
C LEU A 477 -22.69 18.23 -7.93
N ALA A 478 -22.12 18.76 -9.01
CA ALA A 478 -22.05 20.20 -9.27
C ALA A 478 -23.45 20.82 -9.49
N GLU A 479 -24.31 20.15 -10.27
CA GLU A 479 -25.70 20.56 -10.48
C GLU A 479 -26.49 20.60 -9.17
N LYS A 480 -26.32 19.59 -8.31
CA LYS A 480 -26.98 19.56 -6.99
C LYS A 480 -26.54 20.73 -6.11
N GLN A 481 -25.26 21.08 -6.11
CA GLN A 481 -24.77 22.25 -5.36
C GLN A 481 -25.34 23.57 -5.92
N ALA A 482 -25.37 23.73 -7.24
CA ALA A 482 -25.97 24.90 -7.87
C ALA A 482 -27.47 25.04 -7.53
N SER A 483 -28.22 23.93 -7.53
CA SER A 483 -29.63 23.91 -7.14
C SER A 483 -29.86 24.20 -5.66
N SER A 484 -28.98 23.71 -4.77
CA SER A 484 -29.07 23.98 -3.32
C SER A 484 -28.80 25.45 -3.02
N ASN A 485 -27.89 26.09 -3.76
CA ASN A 485 -27.60 27.52 -3.59
C ASN A 485 -28.78 28.40 -4.04
N LEU A 486 -29.61 27.93 -4.98
CA LEU A 486 -30.82 28.65 -5.42
C LEU A 486 -31.96 28.64 -4.39
N TRP A 487 -32.02 27.65 -3.49
CA TRP A 487 -33.02 27.59 -2.40
C TRP A 487 -32.52 28.10 -1.05
N GLY A 488 -31.24 28.48 -0.94
CA GLY A 488 -30.61 28.89 0.32
C GLY A 488 -30.82 30.35 0.76
N SER A 489 -31.52 31.18 -0.02
CA SER A 489 -31.79 32.59 0.36
C SER A 489 -33.15 32.75 1.04
N CYS A 490 -33.34 32.17 2.24
CA CYS A 490 -34.46 32.53 3.10
C CYS A 490 -34.16 32.24 4.59
N GLY A 491 -33.98 33.30 5.39
CA GLY A 491 -34.11 33.25 6.87
C GLY A 491 -32.80 33.36 7.69
N PRO A 492 -32.68 34.36 8.59
CA PRO A 492 -31.55 34.49 9.51
C PRO A 492 -31.91 33.95 10.91
N GLU A 493 -31.09 33.09 11.52
CA GLU A 493 -31.02 32.98 12.99
C GLU A 493 -29.89 32.08 13.52
N SER A 494 -29.03 32.70 14.33
CA SER A 494 -28.35 32.19 15.53
C SER A 494 -27.46 30.92 15.52
N ALA A 495 -26.23 31.16 16.00
CA ALA A 495 -25.48 30.41 17.02
C ALA A 495 -24.42 29.33 16.65
N ARG A 496 -23.18 29.65 17.06
CA ARG A 496 -22.13 28.82 17.73
C ARG A 496 -21.15 27.97 16.89
N PRO A 497 -19.93 27.71 17.43
CA PRO A 497 -18.70 27.64 16.63
C PRO A 497 -18.27 26.22 16.30
N GLY A 498 -17.67 26.06 15.12
CA GLY A 498 -17.04 24.81 14.67
C GLY A 498 -16.94 24.64 13.15
N SER A 499 -17.51 25.55 12.36
CA SER A 499 -17.44 25.44 10.89
C SER A 499 -16.29 26.27 10.35
N LEU A 500 -15.36 25.60 9.65
CA LEU A 500 -14.32 26.17 8.80
C LEU A 500 -14.94 27.19 7.82
N LEU A 501 -14.99 28.46 8.21
CA LEU A 501 -15.35 29.56 7.32
C LEU A 501 -14.07 30.06 6.65
N LEU A 502 -13.70 29.43 5.53
CA LEU A 502 -12.96 30.15 4.51
C LEU A 502 -13.86 31.29 4.03
N ALA A 503 -13.34 32.51 4.06
CA ALA A 503 -14.07 33.71 3.66
C ALA A 503 -14.71 33.54 2.27
N PRO A 504 -15.96 33.99 2.06
CA PRO A 504 -16.68 33.69 0.82
C PRO A 504 -16.10 34.54 -0.32
N HIS A 505 -15.48 33.88 -1.30
CA HIS A 505 -15.32 34.46 -2.62
C HIS A 505 -16.71 34.72 -3.23
N PRO A 506 -16.89 35.81 -4.02
CA PRO A 506 -18.18 36.13 -4.62
C PRO A 506 -18.66 34.99 -5.54
N PRO A 507 -19.98 34.77 -5.64
CA PRO A 507 -20.55 33.63 -6.36
C PRO A 507 -20.31 33.79 -7.86
N GLN A 508 -19.26 33.16 -8.38
CA GLN A 508 -19.23 32.82 -9.81
C GLN A 508 -20.15 31.62 -10.05
N PRO A 509 -20.87 31.56 -11.18
CA PRO A 509 -21.74 30.42 -11.49
C PRO A 509 -20.90 29.16 -11.62
N THR A 510 -20.97 28.33 -10.57
CA THR A 510 -20.16 27.12 -10.36
C THR A 510 -20.56 26.00 -11.30
N SER A 511 -20.21 26.09 -12.58
CA SER A 511 -20.07 24.91 -13.42
C SER A 511 -18.59 24.54 -13.46
N THR A 512 -18.10 23.78 -12.47
CA THR A 512 -16.75 23.21 -12.54
C THR A 512 -16.63 22.46 -13.86
N SER A 513 -15.70 22.88 -14.71
CA SER A 513 -15.51 22.28 -16.02
C SER A 513 -14.87 20.90 -15.85
N SER A 514 -15.45 19.87 -16.45
CA SER A 514 -14.92 18.50 -16.35
C SER A 514 -14.42 17.97 -17.69
N LEU A 515 -13.30 17.25 -17.67
CA LEU A 515 -12.63 16.72 -18.86
C LEU A 515 -12.23 15.26 -18.66
N VAL A 516 -12.23 14.50 -19.75
CA VAL A 516 -11.77 13.11 -19.78
C VAL A 516 -10.64 12.97 -20.80
N PHE A 517 -9.53 12.37 -20.38
CA PHE A 517 -8.39 12.06 -21.26
C PHE A 517 -8.17 10.57 -21.37
N SER A 518 -7.57 10.16 -22.48
CA SER A 518 -7.28 8.75 -22.80
C SER A 518 -6.11 8.15 -22.03
N CYS A 519 -5.22 8.97 -21.46
CA CYS A 519 -4.08 8.53 -20.65
C CYS A 519 -3.62 9.65 -19.71
N ILE A 520 -2.75 9.30 -18.76
CA ILE A 520 -2.16 10.22 -17.79
C ILE A 520 -1.30 11.27 -18.50
N SER A 521 -0.46 10.85 -19.47
CA SER A 521 0.41 11.78 -20.21
C SER A 521 -0.38 12.93 -20.87
N HIS A 522 -1.47 12.61 -21.58
CA HIS A 522 -2.35 13.63 -22.18
C HIS A 522 -2.98 14.57 -21.15
N ALA A 523 -3.41 14.03 -20.01
CA ALA A 523 -3.94 14.86 -18.93
C ALA A 523 -2.87 15.82 -18.39
N LEU A 524 -1.66 15.32 -18.09
CA LEU A 524 -0.58 16.14 -17.54
C LEU A 524 -0.06 17.19 -18.53
N GLN A 525 0.00 16.86 -19.83
CA GLN A 525 0.33 17.82 -20.88
C GLN A 525 -0.71 18.95 -20.97
N TRP A 526 -2.00 18.61 -20.90
CA TRP A 526 -3.06 19.63 -20.89
C TRP A 526 -3.03 20.48 -19.62
N ILE A 527 -2.79 19.88 -18.46
CA ILE A 527 -2.71 20.59 -17.17
C ILE A 527 -1.51 21.53 -17.15
N SER A 528 -0.34 21.07 -17.61
CA SER A 528 0.90 21.84 -17.53
C SER A 528 0.97 22.97 -18.55
N GLN A 529 0.39 22.81 -19.76
CA GLN A 529 0.52 23.77 -20.87
C GLN A 529 1.98 24.24 -21.12
N GLY A 530 2.97 23.37 -20.89
CA GLY A 530 4.39 23.73 -21.02
C GLY A 530 4.97 24.57 -19.88
N ARG A 531 4.21 24.81 -18.82
CA ARG A 531 4.62 25.55 -17.61
C ARG A 531 5.42 24.69 -16.62
N ASP A 532 5.36 23.37 -16.77
CA ASP A 532 6.23 22.44 -16.05
C ASP A 532 7.46 22.13 -16.94
N PRO A 533 8.70 22.31 -16.43
CA PRO A 533 9.92 22.07 -17.21
C PRO A 533 10.04 20.67 -17.82
N ILE A 534 9.38 19.66 -17.26
CA ILE A 534 9.41 18.29 -17.82
C ILE A 534 8.50 18.18 -19.05
N PHE A 535 7.41 18.92 -19.07
CA PHE A 535 6.43 18.93 -20.17
C PHE A 535 6.66 20.09 -21.12
N GLN A 536 7.93 20.43 -21.42
CA GLN A 536 8.22 21.41 -22.46
C GLN A 536 7.70 20.90 -23.83
N PRO A 537 7.06 21.76 -24.64
CA PRO A 537 6.48 21.34 -25.89
C PRO A 537 7.59 21.02 -26.92
N GLU A 538 7.90 19.74 -27.13
CA GLU A 538 8.55 19.35 -28.40
C GLU A 538 7.57 19.54 -29.57
N SER A 539 6.26 19.51 -29.31
CA SER A 539 5.20 19.97 -30.19
C SER A 539 3.90 20.13 -29.39
N PRO A 540 3.02 21.10 -29.69
CA PRO A 540 1.69 21.14 -29.09
C PRO A 540 1.00 19.81 -29.40
N PRO A 541 0.25 19.24 -28.44
CA PRO A 541 -0.35 17.92 -28.59
C PRO A 541 -1.16 17.85 -29.89
N ARG A 542 -0.62 17.12 -30.89
CA ARG A 542 -1.29 16.89 -32.17
C ARG A 542 -2.56 16.11 -31.85
N ASN A 543 -3.72 16.75 -32.03
CA ASN A 543 -5.06 16.18 -31.88
C ASN A 543 -5.62 16.04 -30.46
N LEU A 544 -5.20 16.84 -29.47
CA LEU A 544 -6.05 17.02 -28.29
C LEU A 544 -7.31 17.81 -28.70
N LEU A 545 -8.33 17.04 -29.06
CA LEU A 545 -9.77 17.30 -29.14
C LEU A 545 -10.15 18.79 -29.32
N ASN A 546 -10.85 19.10 -30.40
CA ASN A 546 -11.64 20.33 -30.60
C ASN A 546 -12.80 20.45 -29.58
N HIS A 547 -12.54 20.21 -28.29
CA HIS A 547 -13.51 20.34 -27.22
C HIS A 547 -13.44 21.78 -26.70
N PRO A 548 -14.55 22.55 -26.75
CA PRO A 548 -14.55 23.98 -26.44
C PRO A 548 -14.00 24.26 -25.03
N THR A 549 -14.39 23.46 -24.04
CA THR A 549 -13.90 23.57 -22.65
C THR A 549 -12.40 23.29 -22.52
N ALA A 550 -11.86 22.37 -23.33
CA ALA A 550 -10.43 22.05 -23.28
C ALA A 550 -9.60 23.20 -23.87
N ASN A 551 -10.11 23.85 -24.93
CA ASN A 551 -9.48 25.00 -25.56
C ASN A 551 -9.55 26.25 -24.66
N SER A 552 -10.71 26.56 -24.09
CA SER A 552 -10.85 27.69 -23.17
C SER A 552 -10.01 27.51 -21.91
N GLY A 553 -10.03 26.29 -21.33
CA GLY A 553 -9.22 25.98 -20.16
C GLY A 553 -7.73 26.03 -20.43
N ALA A 554 -7.28 25.60 -21.61
CA ALA A 554 -5.87 25.72 -22.01
C ALA A 554 -5.38 27.18 -22.04
N SER A 555 -6.22 28.14 -22.46
CA SER A 555 -5.86 29.57 -22.42
C SER A 555 -5.70 30.07 -20.98
N ILE A 556 -6.67 29.75 -20.11
CA ILE A 556 -6.67 30.14 -18.69
C ILE A 556 -5.43 29.60 -17.99
N LEU A 557 -5.04 28.35 -18.26
CA LEU A 557 -3.86 27.72 -17.65
C LEU A 557 -2.53 28.36 -18.11
N ARG A 558 -2.43 28.83 -19.36
CA ARG A 558 -1.24 29.55 -19.83
C ARG A 558 -1.07 30.89 -19.13
N GLU A 559 -2.18 31.56 -18.84
CA GLU A 559 -2.20 32.91 -18.24
C GLU A 559 -2.17 32.88 -16.70
N ALA A 560 -2.46 31.75 -16.07
CA ALA A 560 -2.51 31.60 -14.62
C ALA A 560 -1.16 31.91 -13.94
N ALA A 561 -1.19 32.63 -12.83
CA ALA A 561 0.00 32.91 -12.03
C ALA A 561 0.55 31.64 -11.38
N ALA A 562 -0.34 30.80 -10.86
CA ALA A 562 -0.04 29.48 -10.29
C ALA A 562 -1.10 28.45 -10.70
N ILE A 563 -0.68 27.18 -10.76
CA ILE A 563 -1.54 26.03 -11.05
C ILE A 563 -1.34 25.02 -9.92
N HIS A 564 -2.38 24.74 -9.14
CA HIS A 564 -2.37 23.77 -8.06
C HIS A 564 -3.11 22.51 -8.48
N VAL A 565 -2.44 21.37 -8.55
CA VAL A 565 -3.01 20.13 -9.08
C VAL A 565 -3.04 19.05 -8.00
N LEU A 566 -4.23 18.62 -7.60
CA LEU A 566 -4.40 17.46 -6.71
C LEU A 566 -4.55 16.19 -7.54
N VAL A 567 -3.57 15.29 -7.46
CA VAL A 567 -3.62 13.95 -8.04
C VAL A 567 -4.00 12.95 -6.95
N THR A 568 -5.22 12.40 -7.01
CA THR A 568 -5.73 11.54 -5.94
C THR A 568 -6.67 10.43 -6.42
N GLY A 569 -7.11 9.58 -5.49
CA GLY A 569 -7.87 8.37 -5.76
C GLY A 569 -6.97 7.13 -5.72
N SER A 570 -6.78 6.49 -6.86
CA SER A 570 -6.03 5.24 -6.95
C SER A 570 -4.52 5.45 -6.89
N LEU A 571 -3.81 4.54 -6.21
CA LEU A 571 -2.35 4.59 -6.15
C LEU A 571 -1.70 4.43 -7.53
N HIS A 572 -2.36 3.72 -8.47
CA HIS A 572 -1.89 3.57 -9.85
C HIS A 572 -1.91 4.89 -10.64
N LEU A 573 -2.92 5.73 -10.42
CA LEU A 573 -2.96 7.08 -11.03
C LEU A 573 -1.80 7.92 -10.50
N VAL A 574 -1.63 7.94 -9.19
CA VAL A 574 -0.56 8.68 -8.52
C VAL A 574 0.81 8.19 -8.99
N GLY A 575 1.02 6.89 -9.07
CA GLY A 575 2.25 6.29 -9.58
C GLY A 575 2.51 6.60 -11.06
N GLY A 576 1.48 6.50 -11.92
CA GLY A 576 1.60 6.88 -13.32
C GLY A 576 1.90 8.38 -13.52
N ALA A 577 1.34 9.24 -12.68
CA ALA A 577 1.67 10.66 -12.68
C ALA A 577 3.11 10.91 -12.20
N LEU A 578 3.51 10.31 -11.07
CA LEU A 578 4.88 10.41 -10.54
C LEU A 578 5.92 9.94 -11.55
N ARG A 579 5.65 8.86 -12.28
CA ARG A 579 6.55 8.35 -13.31
C ARG A 579 6.89 9.42 -14.36
N LEU A 580 5.91 10.22 -14.76
CA LEU A 580 6.08 11.27 -15.76
C LEU A 580 6.62 12.57 -15.14
N LEU A 581 6.32 12.84 -13.86
CA LEU A 581 6.74 14.04 -13.12
C LEU A 581 8.13 13.93 -12.47
N ASP A 582 8.64 12.71 -12.33
CA ASP A 582 9.95 12.41 -11.77
C ASP A 582 10.64 11.30 -12.58
N PRO A 583 11.40 11.68 -13.63
CA PRO A 583 12.12 10.72 -14.47
C PRO A 583 13.10 9.83 -13.69
N SER A 584 13.56 10.26 -12.51
CA SER A 584 14.47 9.45 -11.68
C SER A 584 13.79 8.19 -11.13
N MET A 585 12.46 8.19 -11.00
CA MET A 585 11.69 7.01 -10.59
C MET A 585 11.54 5.96 -11.70
N SER A 586 11.82 6.33 -12.96
CA SER A 586 11.74 5.43 -14.12
C SER A 586 13.02 4.63 -14.36
N GLN A 587 14.09 4.86 -13.58
CA GLN A 587 15.38 4.19 -13.70
C GLN A 587 15.49 2.88 -12.89
#